data_AF-A0A6P1F9U8-F1
#
_entry.id   AF-A0A6P1F9U8-F1
#
_cell.length_a   1.000
_cell.length_b   1.000
_cell.length_c   1.000
_cell.angle_alpha   90.00
_cell.angle_beta   90.00
_cell.angle_gamma   90.00
#
_symmetry.space_group_name_H-M   'P 1'
#
loop_
_entity.id
_entity.type
_entity.pdbx_description
1 polymer ?
#
loop_
_entity_poly.entity_id
_entity_poly.type
_entity_poly.pdbx_seq_one_letter_code
_entity_poly.pdbx_strand_id
1 'polypeptide(L)'
;MDNLEAILRHQMVTYLVSKNIFCPRTGAVLDSRTCVVLNDVDGDPAVGISPEGWQQIAKDPATLDRLAERGLTVDINTALAATR
;
A
#
# COMPACT_ATOMS: atom_id res chain seq x y z
N MET A 1 13.77 -17.66 6.10
CA MET A 1 12.74 -18.29 6.95
C MET A 1 11.86 -17.14 7.37
N ASP A 2 10.64 -17.06 6.83
CA ASP A 2 9.76 -15.93 7.12
C ASP A 2 9.36 -16.01 8.60
N ASN A 3 9.56 -14.93 9.33
CA ASN A 3 9.12 -14.84 10.71
C ASN A 3 7.57 -14.71 10.75
N LEU A 4 6.97 -14.97 11.92
CA LEU A 4 5.52 -14.91 12.08
C LEU A 4 4.93 -13.56 11.64
N GLU A 5 5.65 -12.48 11.91
CA GLU A 5 5.28 -11.12 11.52
C GLU A 5 5.14 -10.97 9.99
N ALA A 6 6.10 -11.46 9.21
CA ALA A 6 6.04 -11.43 7.75
C ALA A 6 4.85 -12.22 7.19
N ILE A 7 4.54 -13.38 7.80
CA ILE A 7 3.39 -14.20 7.42
C ILE A 7 2.08 -13.45 7.68
N LEU A 8 1.93 -12.86 8.87
CA LEU A 8 0.73 -12.10 9.24
C LEU A 8 0.53 -10.88 8.34
N ARG A 9 1.60 -10.11 8.09
CA ARG A 9 1.57 -8.98 7.16
C ARG A 9 1.11 -9.41 5.77
N HIS A 10 1.63 -10.51 5.24
CA HIS A 10 1.21 -11.02 3.92
C HIS A 10 -0.28 -11.36 3.89
N GLN A 11 -0.79 -12.07 4.91
CA GLN A 11 -2.22 -12.40 5.00
C GLN A 11 -3.11 -11.17 5.08
N MET A 12 -2.70 -10.13 5.84
CA MET A 12 -3.43 -8.86 5.92
C MET A 12 -3.50 -8.15 4.57
N VAL A 13 -2.38 -8.07 3.84
CA VAL A 13 -2.34 -7.47 2.51
C VAL A 13 -3.25 -8.24 1.53
N THR A 14 -3.18 -9.57 1.51
CA THR A 14 -4.07 -10.40 0.70
C THR A 14 -5.54 -10.16 1.04
N TYR A 15 -5.87 -10.06 2.33
CA TYR A 15 -7.22 -9.75 2.78
C TYR A 15 -7.70 -8.38 2.28
N LEU A 16 -6.89 -7.32 2.43
CA LEU A 16 -7.22 -5.97 1.95
C LEU A 16 -7.45 -5.93 0.43
N VAL A 17 -6.58 -6.57 -0.34
CA VAL A 17 -6.73 -6.66 -1.80
C VAL A 17 -8.00 -7.40 -2.17
N SER A 18 -8.32 -8.50 -1.49
CA SER A 18 -9.56 -9.27 -1.76
C SER A 18 -10.84 -8.48 -1.48
N LYS A 19 -10.81 -7.53 -0.52
CA LYS A 19 -11.97 -6.70 -0.14
C LYS A 19 -12.19 -5.54 -1.08
N ASN A 20 -11.12 -4.85 -1.48
CA ASN A 20 -11.24 -3.66 -2.31
C ASN A 20 -11.22 -3.98 -3.80
N ILE A 21 -10.47 -5.01 -4.21
CA ILE A 21 -10.25 -5.52 -5.58
C ILE A 21 -9.63 -4.50 -6.54
N PHE A 22 -10.05 -3.24 -6.48
CA PHE A 22 -9.62 -2.14 -7.31
C PHE A 22 -8.88 -1.08 -6.50
N CYS A 23 -7.89 -0.48 -7.13
CA CYS A 23 -7.11 0.62 -6.59
C CYS A 23 -8.00 1.87 -6.47
N PRO A 24 -8.09 2.49 -5.29
CA PRO A 24 -8.95 3.66 -5.09
C PRO A 24 -8.51 4.90 -5.88
N ARG A 25 -7.24 4.95 -6.31
CA ARG A 25 -6.69 6.07 -7.09
C ARG A 25 -6.89 5.92 -8.59
N THR A 26 -6.70 4.72 -9.12
CA THR A 26 -6.60 4.48 -10.57
C THR A 26 -7.73 3.61 -11.12
N GLY A 27 -8.47 2.89 -10.28
CA GLY A 27 -9.44 1.88 -10.69
C GLY A 27 -8.82 0.58 -11.22
N ALA A 28 -7.49 0.46 -11.24
CA ALA A 28 -6.80 -0.75 -11.67
C ALA A 28 -7.04 -1.91 -10.69
N VAL A 29 -7.05 -3.16 -11.18
CA VAL A 29 -7.12 -4.34 -10.30
C VAL A 29 -5.88 -4.39 -9.41
N LEU A 30 -6.09 -4.60 -8.12
CA LEU A 30 -5.02 -4.79 -7.14
C LEU A 30 -4.50 -6.22 -7.18
N ASP A 31 -3.18 -6.37 -7.13
CA ASP A 31 -2.49 -7.64 -6.94
C ASP A 31 -1.67 -7.56 -5.64
N SER A 32 -1.92 -8.48 -4.72
CA SER A 32 -1.24 -8.52 -3.41
C SER A 32 0.27 -8.75 -3.50
N ARG A 33 0.78 -9.17 -4.67
CA ARG A 33 2.21 -9.38 -4.91
C ARG A 33 2.94 -8.10 -5.32
N THR A 34 2.22 -7.14 -5.87
CA THR A 34 2.82 -5.94 -6.51
C THR A 34 2.25 -4.63 -6.00
N CYS A 35 1.16 -4.65 -5.22
CA CYS A 35 0.58 -3.44 -4.67
C CYS A 35 1.54 -2.72 -3.71
N VAL A 36 1.46 -1.40 -3.72
CA VAL A 36 2.09 -0.54 -2.71
C VAL A 36 1.18 -0.48 -1.49
N VAL A 37 1.75 -0.75 -0.32
CA VAL A 37 1.02 -0.78 0.94
C VAL A 37 1.19 0.55 1.67
N LEU A 38 0.07 1.11 2.12
CA LEU A 38 0.05 2.18 3.11
C LEU A 38 -0.27 1.56 4.47
N ASN A 39 0.58 1.85 5.46
CA ASN A 39 0.42 1.44 6.84
C ASN A 39 -0.29 2.54 7.64
N ASP A 40 -1.01 2.15 8.68
CA ASP A 40 -1.55 3.08 9.68
C ASP A 40 -0.50 3.51 10.72
N VAL A 41 -0.97 4.19 11.78
CA VAL A 41 -0.14 4.72 12.87
C VAL A 41 0.53 3.63 13.71
N ASP A 42 -0.04 2.43 13.74
CA ASP A 42 0.50 1.27 14.47
C ASP A 42 1.49 0.49 13.58
N GLY A 43 1.59 0.87 12.30
CA GLY A 43 2.45 0.23 11.32
C GLY A 43 1.78 -0.91 10.58
N ASP A 44 0.50 -1.17 10.81
CA ASP A 44 -0.23 -2.27 10.18
C ASP A 44 -0.70 -1.92 8.77
N PRO A 45 -0.74 -2.89 7.83
CA PRO A 45 -1.31 -2.66 6.50
C PRO A 45 -2.75 -2.16 6.59
N ALA A 46 -3.00 -0.99 6.00
CA ALA A 46 -4.33 -0.34 6.03
C ALA A 46 -4.94 -0.21 4.63
N VAL A 47 -4.13 0.11 3.62
CA VAL A 47 -4.61 0.32 2.24
C VAL A 47 -3.60 -0.23 1.23
N GLY A 48 -4.09 -0.94 0.22
CA GLY A 48 -3.31 -1.30 -0.97
C GLY A 48 -3.61 -0.36 -2.14
N ILE A 49 -2.56 0.10 -2.83
CA ILE A 49 -2.64 0.95 -4.02
C ILE A 49 -1.85 0.29 -5.15
N SER A 50 -2.30 0.46 -6.41
CA SER A 50 -1.53 -0.04 -7.56
C SER A 50 -0.19 0.71 -7.70
N PRO A 51 0.84 0.11 -8.32
CA PRO A 51 2.10 0.80 -8.61
C PRO A 51 1.90 2.15 -9.30
N GLU A 52 1.00 2.23 -10.28
CA GLU A 52 0.69 3.47 -11.00
C GLU A 52 0.01 4.50 -10.08
N GLY A 53 -0.86 4.04 -9.18
CA GLY A 53 -1.48 4.89 -8.18
C GLY A 53 -0.45 5.50 -7.23
N TRP A 54 0.55 4.72 -6.82
CA TRP A 54 1.66 5.24 -6.03
C TRP A 54 2.49 6.26 -6.82
N GLN A 55 2.81 6.00 -8.08
CA GLN A 55 3.55 6.96 -8.91
C GLN A 55 2.82 8.30 -9.08
N GLN A 56 1.48 8.30 -9.12
CA GLN A 56 0.70 9.53 -9.12
C GLN A 56 0.74 10.25 -7.77
N ILE A 57 0.61 9.51 -6.67
CA ILE A 57 0.62 10.06 -5.30
C ILE A 57 2.00 10.64 -4.96
N ALA A 58 3.08 9.92 -5.27
CA ALA A 58 4.45 10.34 -4.97
C ALA A 58 4.85 11.64 -5.69
N LYS A 59 4.12 12.02 -6.74
CA LYS A 59 4.32 13.28 -7.49
C LYS A 59 3.34 14.39 -7.08
N ASP A 60 2.47 14.13 -6.12
CA ASP A 60 1.42 15.04 -5.65
C ASP A 60 1.60 15.36 -4.15
N PRO A 61 2.36 16.42 -3.82
CA PRO A 61 2.64 16.81 -2.43
C PRO A 61 1.38 16.99 -1.57
N ALA A 62 0.32 17.57 -2.14
CA ALA A 62 -0.93 17.79 -1.40
C ALA A 62 -1.62 16.47 -1.01
N THR A 63 -1.44 15.40 -1.81
CA THR A 63 -1.94 14.08 -1.43
C THR A 63 -1.04 13.42 -0.39
N LEU A 64 0.28 13.61 -0.46
CA LEU A 64 1.20 13.13 0.58
C LEU A 64 0.91 13.77 1.95
N ASP A 65 0.68 15.09 1.98
CA ASP A 65 0.34 15.80 3.22
C ASP A 65 -0.96 15.26 3.83
N ARG A 66 -2.00 15.05 3.01
CA ARG A 66 -3.27 14.45 3.48
C ARG A 66 -3.12 13.01 3.98
N LEU A 67 -2.20 12.24 3.42
CA LEU A 67 -1.91 10.89 3.93
C LEU A 67 -1.23 10.99 5.31
N ALA A 68 -0.26 11.90 5.46
CA ALA A 68 0.41 12.15 6.73
C ALA A 68 -0.55 12.67 7.81
N GLU A 69 -1.46 13.60 7.49
CA GLU A 69 -2.52 14.08 8.39
C GLU A 69 -3.44 12.96 8.88
N ARG A 70 -3.63 11.92 8.07
CA ARG A 70 -4.42 10.72 8.41
C ARG A 70 -3.60 9.64 9.11
N GLY A 71 -2.32 9.90 9.39
CA GLY A 71 -1.42 8.94 10.02
C GLY A 71 -1.04 7.77 9.11
N LEU A 72 -1.18 7.91 7.78
CA LEU A 72 -0.82 6.88 6.82
C LEU A 72 0.62 7.06 6.35
N THR A 73 1.41 6.00 6.43
CA THR A 73 2.80 5.95 5.97
C THR A 73 2.95 4.92 4.84
N VAL A 74 3.93 5.10 3.96
CA VAL A 74 4.18 4.13 2.88
C VAL A 74 5.13 3.03 3.35
N ASP A 75 4.82 1.77 3.01
CA ASP A 75 5.79 0.68 3.11
C ASP A 75 6.85 0.85 2.02
N ILE A 76 8.04 1.28 2.43
CA ILE A 76 9.17 1.58 1.55
C ILE A 76 9.57 0.36 0.69
N ASN A 77 9.43 -0.87 1.19
CA ASN A 77 9.80 -2.05 0.42
C ASN A 77 8.89 -2.23 -0.79
N THR A 78 7.60 -2.03 -0.59
CA THR A 78 6.60 -2.11 -1.68
C THR A 78 6.70 -0.93 -2.63
N ALA A 79 6.99 0.27 -2.12
CA ALA A 79 7.20 1.46 -2.93
C ALA A 79 8.44 1.34 -3.83
N LEU A 80 9.56 0.82 -3.31
CA LEU A 80 10.77 0.59 -4.10
C LEU A 80 10.55 -0.48 -5.17
N ALA A 81 9.82 -1.55 -4.85
CA ALA A 81 9.45 -2.57 -5.82
C ALA A 81 8.60 -2.02 -6.97
N ALA A 82 7.73 -1.05 -6.69
CA ALA A 82 6.89 -0.38 -7.69
C ALA A 82 7.61 0.65 -8.60
N THR A 83 8.90 0.91 -8.34
CA THR A 83 9.73 1.84 -9.13
C THR A 83 10.77 1.15 -10.01
N ARG A 84 10.86 -0.19 -9.94
CA ARG A 84 11.71 -1.03 -10.80
C ARG A 84 10.94 -1.46 -12.04
#